data_AF-A0AAD5PBG6-F1
#
_entry.id   AF-A0AAD5PBG6-F1
#
_cell.length_a   1.000
_cell.length_b   1.000
_cell.length_c   1.000
_cell.angle_alpha   90.00
_cell.angle_beta   90.00
_cell.angle_gamma   90.00
#
_symmetry.space_group_name_H-M   'P 1'
#
loop_
_entity.id
_entity.type
_entity.pdbx_description
1 polymer ?
#
loop_
_entity_poly.entity_id
_entity_poly.type
_entity_poly.pdbx_seq_one_letter_code
_entity_poly.pdbx_strand_id
1 'polypeptide(L)'
;METYIGHIKTPQDALILFEACRRGNLNRVRRRLSSKERSKIESGSVFAWDEREAGMRRWTDGRTWSPSRVLGSFLTYRELDTKRRPRRNKTTPIYSYKTDGLIKQSFSICTASNQKLHLISYYTKADVIAGKLTLPSADPSLNNVSVPKGLYPELNPLETSGGHSATIHCM
;
A
#
# COMPACT_ATOMS: atom_id res chain seq x y z
N MET A 1 5.11 -0.73 -13.42
CA MET A 1 4.48 -2.06 -13.27
C MET A 1 3.69 -2.01 -11.99
N GLU A 2 2.51 -1.47 -12.15
CA GLU A 2 1.47 -1.31 -11.16
C GLU A 2 0.64 -2.60 -11.19
N THR A 3 0.24 -3.08 -10.02
CA THR A 3 -0.73 -4.18 -9.94
C THR A 3 -2.12 -3.70 -10.33
N TYR A 4 -2.45 -2.47 -9.95
CA TYR A 4 -3.73 -1.83 -10.21
C TYR A 4 -3.57 -0.30 -10.23
N ILE A 5 -4.50 0.40 -10.88
CA ILE A 5 -4.58 1.87 -10.88
C ILE A 5 -5.94 2.26 -10.32
N GLY A 6 -5.97 2.86 -9.13
CA GLY A 6 -7.20 3.29 -8.46
C GLY A 6 -6.98 3.61 -6.98
N HIS A 7 -8.05 3.60 -6.19
CA HIS A 7 -8.01 3.96 -4.77
C HIS A 7 -8.45 2.80 -3.86
N ILE A 8 -7.66 2.56 -2.81
CA ILE A 8 -7.95 1.51 -1.81
C ILE A 8 -8.56 2.18 -0.58
N LYS A 9 -9.89 2.13 -0.47
CA LYS A 9 -10.62 2.79 0.61
C LYS A 9 -10.83 1.87 1.80
N THR A 10 -11.10 0.60 1.53
CA THR A 10 -11.48 -0.40 2.54
C THR A 10 -10.58 -1.62 2.47
N PRO A 11 -10.51 -2.43 3.53
CA PRO A 11 -9.78 -3.68 3.44
C PRO A 11 -10.36 -4.64 2.40
N GLN A 12 -11.67 -4.60 2.17
CA GLN A 12 -12.33 -5.39 1.12
C GLN A 12 -11.76 -5.08 -0.27
N ASP A 13 -11.47 -3.81 -0.56
CA ASP A 13 -10.81 -3.42 -1.82
C ASP A 13 -9.43 -4.08 -1.96
N ALA A 14 -8.66 -4.17 -0.87
CA ALA A 14 -7.36 -4.84 -0.87
C ALA A 14 -7.50 -6.36 -1.05
N LEU A 15 -8.48 -6.99 -0.41
CA LEU A 15 -8.75 -8.43 -0.56
C LEU A 15 -9.15 -8.80 -2.00
N ILE A 16 -9.95 -7.97 -2.66
CA ILE A 16 -10.29 -8.14 -4.08
C ILE A 16 -9.01 -8.15 -4.93
N LEU A 17 -8.09 -7.22 -4.72
CA LEU A 17 -6.84 -7.17 -5.49
C LEU A 17 -5.92 -8.38 -5.20
N PHE A 18 -5.85 -8.84 -3.95
CA PHE A 18 -5.11 -10.06 -3.62
C PHE A 18 -5.69 -11.29 -4.31
N GLU A 19 -7.02 -11.43 -4.29
CA GLU A 19 -7.70 -12.56 -4.92
C GLU A 19 -7.55 -12.51 -6.44
N ALA A 20 -7.68 -11.34 -7.05
CA ALA A 20 -7.42 -11.13 -8.48
C ALA A 20 -5.97 -11.50 -8.87
N CYS A 21 -4.99 -11.18 -8.01
CA CYS A 21 -3.60 -11.59 -8.21
C CYS A 21 -3.39 -13.10 -8.06
N ARG A 22 -4.10 -13.74 -7.13
CA ARG A 22 -4.03 -15.20 -6.89
C ARG A 22 -4.59 -15.97 -8.09
N ARG A 23 -5.67 -15.48 -8.69
CA ARG A 23 -6.31 -16.04 -9.88
C ARG A 23 -5.60 -15.71 -11.20
N GLY A 24 -4.58 -14.86 -11.17
CA GLY A 24 -3.83 -14.45 -12.36
C GLY A 24 -4.53 -13.38 -13.21
N ASN A 25 -5.61 -12.76 -12.70
CA ASN A 25 -6.28 -11.63 -13.37
C ASN A 25 -5.43 -10.35 -13.32
N LEU A 26 -4.71 -10.15 -12.22
CA LEU A 26 -3.78 -9.04 -12.04
C LEU A 26 -2.36 -9.54 -11.81
N ASN A 27 -1.39 -8.75 -12.28
CA ASN A 27 0.02 -9.04 -12.06
C ASN A 27 0.49 -8.42 -10.74
N ARG A 28 0.79 -9.27 -9.76
CA ARG A 28 1.48 -8.87 -8.54
C ARG A 28 2.97 -8.63 -8.77
N VAL A 29 3.59 -7.85 -7.89
CA VAL A 29 5.02 -7.58 -7.91
C VAL A 29 5.78 -8.79 -7.39
N ARG A 30 6.80 -9.24 -8.14
CA ARG A 30 7.64 -10.42 -7.81
C ARG A 30 9.11 -10.08 -7.52
N ARG A 31 9.47 -8.80 -7.58
CA ARG A 31 10.83 -8.30 -7.31
C ARG A 31 10.80 -6.84 -6.92
N ARG A 32 11.92 -6.32 -6.41
CA ARG A 32 12.07 -4.88 -6.18
C ARG A 32 11.92 -4.11 -7.50
N LEU A 33 11.30 -2.94 -7.40
CA LEU A 33 11.25 -1.99 -8.49
C LEU A 33 12.65 -1.43 -8.78
N SER A 34 12.96 -1.31 -10.07
CA SER A 34 14.11 -0.56 -10.57
C SER A 34 13.93 0.94 -10.31
N SER A 35 15.00 1.72 -10.46
CA SER A 35 14.91 3.19 -10.35
C SER A 35 13.94 3.82 -11.36
N LYS A 36 13.90 3.29 -12.60
CA LYS A 36 12.99 3.75 -13.66
C LYS A 36 11.53 3.41 -13.36
N GLU A 37 11.25 2.28 -12.72
CA GLU A 37 9.89 1.95 -12.30
C GLU A 37 9.45 2.81 -11.11
N ARG A 38 10.35 3.05 -10.14
CA ARG A 38 10.07 3.91 -8.98
C ARG A 38 9.74 5.36 -9.38
N SER A 39 10.40 5.89 -10.41
CA SER A 39 10.14 7.25 -10.88
C SER A 39 8.75 7.42 -11.51
N LYS A 40 8.05 6.32 -11.82
CA LYS A 40 6.69 6.34 -12.38
C LYS A 40 5.58 6.22 -11.32
N ILE A 41 5.93 6.02 -10.05
CA ILE A 41 4.93 5.95 -8.97
C ILE A 41 4.19 7.29 -8.89
N GLU A 42 2.87 7.26 -8.96
CA GLU A 42 2.01 8.44 -8.95
C GLU A 42 0.68 8.18 -8.22
N SER A 43 -0.20 9.17 -8.22
CA SER A 43 -1.55 9.03 -7.67
C SER A 43 -2.30 7.91 -8.38
N GLY A 44 -2.92 7.02 -7.62
CA GLY A 44 -3.60 5.83 -8.13
C GLY A 44 -2.71 4.58 -8.25
N SER A 45 -1.37 4.70 -8.20
CA SER A 45 -0.52 3.50 -8.29
C SER A 45 -0.75 2.56 -7.10
N VAL A 46 -1.04 1.29 -7.38
CA VAL A 46 -1.19 0.22 -6.38
C VAL A 46 -0.27 -0.94 -6.70
N PHE A 47 0.40 -1.47 -5.68
CA PHE A 47 1.33 -2.59 -5.77
C PHE A 47 0.95 -3.63 -4.72
N ALA A 48 0.67 -4.86 -5.17
CA ALA A 48 0.48 -6.00 -4.27
C ALA A 48 1.63 -6.99 -4.46
N TRP A 49 2.08 -7.65 -3.39
CA TRP A 49 3.08 -8.70 -3.47
C TRP A 49 2.94 -9.72 -2.35
N ASP A 50 3.48 -10.90 -2.63
CA ASP A 50 3.76 -11.94 -1.63
C ASP A 50 5.18 -11.72 -1.07
N GLU A 51 5.32 -11.70 0.26
CA GLU A 51 6.60 -11.45 0.95
C GLU A 51 7.70 -12.45 0.53
N ARG A 52 7.34 -13.74 0.45
CA ARG A 52 8.26 -14.84 0.18
C ARG A 52 8.64 -14.91 -1.30
N GLU A 53 7.64 -14.83 -2.19
CA GLU A 53 7.86 -14.88 -3.64
C GLU A 53 8.73 -13.70 -4.11
N ALA A 54 8.45 -12.49 -3.60
CA ALA A 54 9.20 -11.31 -4.00
C ALA A 54 10.52 -11.11 -3.23
N GLY A 55 10.71 -11.82 -2.11
CA GLY A 55 11.81 -11.58 -1.18
C GLY A 55 11.76 -10.16 -0.57
N MET A 56 10.55 -9.62 -0.36
CA MET A 56 10.34 -8.23 0.06
C MET A 56 9.47 -8.14 1.31
N ARG A 57 10.10 -7.91 2.47
CA ARG A 57 9.39 -7.67 3.75
C ARG A 57 8.96 -6.21 3.94
N ARG A 58 9.56 -5.30 3.17
CA ARG A 58 9.34 -3.85 3.26
C ARG A 58 9.38 -3.24 1.87
N TRP A 59 8.48 -2.29 1.65
CA TRP A 59 8.41 -1.50 0.44
C TRP A 59 9.39 -0.33 0.47
N THR A 60 10.06 -0.07 -0.66
CA THR A 60 11.00 1.06 -0.82
C THR A 60 10.74 1.78 -2.13
N ASP A 61 10.30 3.03 -2.03
CA ASP A 61 9.98 3.90 -3.18
C ASP A 61 11.01 5.02 -3.41
N GLY A 62 11.92 5.25 -2.47
CA GLY A 62 12.94 6.31 -2.57
C GLY A 62 12.43 7.71 -2.23
N ARG A 63 11.21 7.85 -1.71
CA ARG A 63 10.64 9.12 -1.24
C ARG A 63 10.78 9.27 0.27
N THR A 64 10.72 10.51 0.75
CA THR A 64 10.71 10.82 2.19
C THR A 64 9.27 10.87 2.70
N TRP A 65 9.00 10.16 3.79
CA TRP A 65 7.66 9.98 4.35
C TRP A 65 7.61 10.43 5.80
N SER A 66 6.45 10.95 6.23
CA SER A 66 6.14 11.18 7.64
C SER A 66 6.18 9.87 8.44
N PRO A 67 6.25 9.91 9.78
CA PRO A 67 5.92 8.77 10.61
C PRO A 67 4.53 8.21 10.27
N SER A 68 4.34 6.90 10.46
CA SER A 68 3.09 6.21 10.19
C SER A 68 1.96 6.68 11.11
N ARG A 69 0.75 6.76 10.56
CA ARG A 69 -0.50 6.92 11.32
C ARG A 69 -1.44 5.77 11.01
N VAL A 70 -2.05 5.20 12.05
CA VAL A 70 -3.09 4.16 11.89
C VAL A 70 -4.39 4.83 11.45
N LEU A 71 -5.02 4.29 10.42
CA LEU A 71 -6.35 4.68 9.94
C LEU A 71 -7.14 3.41 9.61
N GLY A 72 -7.99 2.98 10.53
CA GLY A 72 -8.60 1.64 10.46
C GLY A 72 -7.50 0.58 10.38
N SER A 73 -7.63 -0.35 9.42
CA SER A 73 -6.66 -1.43 9.19
C SER A 73 -5.42 -1.02 8.40
N PHE A 74 -5.23 0.28 8.12
CA PHE A 74 -4.14 0.77 7.28
C PHE A 74 -3.13 1.60 8.07
N LEU A 75 -1.87 1.55 7.63
CA LEU A 75 -0.88 2.59 7.98
C LEU A 75 -0.79 3.60 6.86
N THR A 76 -0.81 4.88 7.22
CA THR A 76 -0.78 6.00 6.29
C THR A 76 0.44 6.87 6.54
N TYR A 77 0.99 7.40 5.45
CA TYR A 77 2.18 8.23 5.42
C TYR A 77 1.95 9.41 4.47
N ARG A 78 2.46 10.59 4.81
CA ARG A 78 2.42 11.77 3.92
C ARG A 78 3.80 12.07 3.38
N GLU A 79 3.88 12.39 2.10
CA GLU A 79 5.13 12.76 1.45
C GLU A 79 5.68 14.07 2.05
N LEU A 80 7.00 14.10 2.26
CA LEU A 80 7.71 15.25 2.80
C LEU A 80 8.63 15.84 1.73
N ASP A 81 8.72 17.17 1.70
CA ASP A 81 9.75 17.86 0.94
C ASP A 81 11.11 17.70 1.63
N THR A 82 12.12 17.41 0.82
CA THR A 82 13.52 17.48 1.20
C THR A 82 14.12 18.77 0.66
N LYS A 83 13.68 19.92 1.18
CA LYS A 83 14.35 21.19 0.87
C LYS A 83 15.76 21.15 1.43
N ARG A 84 16.76 20.91 0.57
CA ARG A 84 18.15 21.23 0.89
C ARG A 84 18.24 22.76 0.96
N ARG A 85 18.17 23.35 2.17
CA ARG A 85 18.53 24.76 2.32
C ARG A 85 19.97 24.96 1.83
N PRO A 86 20.28 26.02 1.07
CA PRO A 86 21.66 26.44 0.86
C PRO A 86 22.29 26.74 2.23
N ARG A 87 23.51 26.26 2.42
CA ARG A 87 24.29 26.22 3.67
C ARG A 87 24.17 27.47 4.57
N ARG A 88 23.80 27.27 5.84
CA ARG A 88 24.44 27.91 7.01
C ARG A 88 24.13 27.12 8.30
N ASN A 89 25.10 26.34 8.77
CA ASN A 89 25.30 25.82 10.14
C ASN A 89 24.14 25.10 10.87
N LYS A 90 23.26 24.36 10.19
CA LYS A 90 22.43 23.34 10.87
C LYS A 90 22.55 22.01 10.12
N THR A 91 23.08 21.00 10.82
CA THR A 91 23.35 19.63 10.34
C THR A 91 22.08 18.78 10.19
N THR A 92 20.92 19.27 10.62
CA THR A 92 19.65 18.54 10.54
C THR A 92 18.82 18.96 9.34
N PRO A 93 18.44 18.02 8.44
CA PRO A 93 17.49 18.30 7.37
C PRO A 93 16.13 18.71 7.99
N ILE A 94 15.59 19.85 7.55
CA ILE A 94 14.24 20.27 7.91
C ILE A 94 13.28 19.55 6.95
N TYR A 95 12.42 18.72 7.49
CA TYR A 95 11.34 18.07 6.75
C TYR A 95 10.05 18.87 6.91
N SER A 96 9.40 19.19 5.80
CA SER A 96 8.05 19.77 5.79
C SER A 96 7.11 18.90 4.96
N TYR A 97 5.83 18.88 5.31
CA TYR A 97 4.83 18.25 4.45
C TYR A 97 4.87 18.88 3.07
N LYS A 98 4.93 18.04 2.04
CA LYS A 98 4.89 18.50 0.66
C LYS A 98 3.48 18.98 0.31
N THR A 99 3.36 20.19 -0.20
CA THR A 99 2.08 20.69 -0.74
C THR A 99 1.64 19.80 -1.88
N ASP A 100 0.40 19.33 -1.83
CA ASP A 100 -0.18 18.35 -2.78
C ASP A 100 0.64 17.06 -2.94
N GLY A 101 1.42 16.72 -1.91
CA GLY A 101 2.21 15.50 -1.87
C GLY A 101 1.36 14.22 -1.85
N LEU A 102 2.00 13.12 -2.23
CA LEU A 102 1.35 11.81 -2.17
C LEU A 102 1.04 11.42 -0.72
N ILE A 103 -0.05 10.67 -0.58
CA ILE A 103 -0.34 9.83 0.56
C ILE A 103 -0.01 8.40 0.15
N LYS A 104 0.80 7.74 0.96
CA LYS A 104 1.05 6.29 0.85
C LYS A 104 0.26 5.59 1.92
N GLN A 105 -0.42 4.52 1.54
CA GLN A 105 -1.21 3.69 2.43
C GLN A 105 -0.78 2.23 2.27
N SER A 106 -0.44 1.59 3.39
CA SER A 106 -0.04 0.19 3.42
C SER A 106 -1.08 -0.68 4.11
N PHE A 107 -1.30 -1.85 3.54
CA PHE A 107 -2.11 -2.92 4.11
C PHE A 107 -1.33 -4.22 4.08
N SER A 108 -1.56 -5.10 5.05
CA SER A 108 -0.90 -6.40 5.11
C SER A 108 -1.82 -7.40 5.77
N ILE A 109 -1.75 -8.64 5.31
CA ILE A 109 -2.55 -9.74 5.83
C ILE A 109 -1.75 -11.04 5.75
N CYS A 110 -1.97 -11.92 6.73
CA CYS A 110 -1.52 -13.30 6.67
C CYS A 110 -2.71 -14.17 6.31
N THR A 111 -2.64 -14.95 5.24
CA THR A 111 -3.71 -15.91 4.88
C THR A 111 -3.77 -17.05 5.89
N ALA A 112 -4.84 -17.85 5.86
CA ALA A 112 -4.94 -19.09 6.63
C ALA A 112 -3.77 -20.08 6.37
N SER A 113 -3.18 -20.08 5.17
CA SER A 113 -1.99 -20.87 4.83
C SER A 113 -0.65 -20.19 5.17
N ASN A 114 -0.65 -19.22 6.09
CA ASN A 114 0.53 -18.47 6.54
C ASN A 114 1.29 -17.72 5.43
N GLN A 115 0.60 -17.36 4.35
CA GLN A 115 1.13 -16.53 3.26
C GLN A 115 1.01 -15.06 3.66
N LYS A 116 2.13 -14.33 3.66
CA LYS A 116 2.18 -12.90 3.99
C LYS A 116 2.02 -12.07 2.73
N LEU A 117 0.88 -11.41 2.61
CA LEU A 117 0.55 -10.56 1.49
C LEU A 117 0.59 -9.10 1.94
N HIS A 118 1.12 -8.26 1.05
CA HIS A 118 1.26 -6.84 1.31
C HIS A 118 0.74 -6.04 0.13
N LEU A 119 0.16 -4.89 0.44
CA LEU A 119 -0.30 -3.92 -0.53
C LEU A 119 0.20 -2.53 -0.15
N ILE A 120 0.64 -1.78 -1.15
CA ILE A 120 0.96 -0.36 -1.06
C ILE A 120 0.13 0.37 -2.11
N SER A 121 -0.57 1.42 -1.68
CA SER A 121 -1.31 2.31 -2.57
C SER A 121 -0.83 3.75 -2.39
N TYR A 122 -0.89 4.50 -3.48
CA TYR A 122 -0.54 5.90 -3.56
C TYR A 122 -1.73 6.71 -4.06
N TYR A 123 -2.02 7.85 -3.45
CA TYR A 123 -3.03 8.76 -3.95
C TYR A 123 -2.76 10.19 -3.48
N THR A 124 -3.27 11.17 -4.20
CA THR A 124 -3.41 12.54 -3.70
C THR A 124 -4.82 12.72 -3.12
N LYS A 125 -4.97 13.64 -2.15
CA LYS A 125 -6.30 14.01 -1.66
C LYS A 125 -7.17 14.59 -2.78
N ALA A 126 -6.56 15.40 -3.65
CA ALA A 126 -7.25 16.06 -4.75
C ALA A 126 -7.89 15.05 -5.71
N ASP A 127 -7.19 13.99 -6.09
CA ASP A 127 -7.74 12.99 -7.02
C ASP A 127 -8.83 12.13 -6.40
N VAL A 128 -8.75 11.86 -5.09
CA VAL A 128 -9.83 11.18 -4.35
C VAL A 128 -11.07 12.07 -4.26
N ILE A 129 -10.91 13.35 -3.90
CA ILE A 129 -12.03 14.31 -3.80
C ILE A 129 -12.67 14.53 -5.17
N ALA A 130 -11.87 14.62 -6.23
CA ALA A 130 -12.34 14.77 -7.60
C ALA A 130 -12.96 13.49 -8.18
N GLY A 131 -12.96 12.37 -7.44
CA GLY A 131 -13.55 11.10 -7.90
C GLY A 131 -12.83 10.46 -9.09
N LYS A 132 -11.54 10.80 -9.32
CA LYS A 132 -10.78 10.30 -10.48
C LYS A 132 -10.29 8.86 -10.33
N LEU A 133 -10.29 8.33 -9.11
CA LEU A 133 -9.71 7.04 -8.78
C LEU A 133 -10.82 6.01 -8.48
N THR A 134 -10.94 5.00 -9.34
CA THR A 134 -11.89 3.90 -9.17
C THR A 134 -11.53 3.04 -7.96
N LEU A 135 -12.55 2.60 -7.21
CA LEU A 135 -12.38 1.62 -6.14
C LEU A 135 -12.40 0.20 -6.72
N PRO A 136 -11.55 -0.74 -6.28
CA PRO A 136 -11.61 -2.12 -6.72
C PRO A 136 -12.99 -2.77 -6.57
N SER A 137 -13.71 -2.46 -5.48
CA SER A 137 -15.08 -2.94 -5.26
C SER A 137 -16.14 -2.36 -6.20
N ALA A 138 -15.82 -1.27 -6.90
CA ALA A 138 -16.69 -0.62 -7.89
C ALA A 138 -16.18 -0.78 -9.32
N ASP A 139 -15.08 -1.52 -9.53
CA ASP A 139 -14.47 -1.70 -10.84
C ASP A 139 -15.14 -2.88 -11.59
N PRO A 140 -15.80 -2.63 -12.73
CA PRO A 140 -16.47 -3.68 -13.49
C PRO A 140 -15.54 -4.81 -13.94
N SER A 141 -14.25 -4.52 -14.15
CA SER A 141 -13.26 -5.54 -14.55
C SER A 141 -12.95 -6.54 -13.43
N LEU A 142 -13.31 -6.22 -12.19
CA LEU A 142 -13.09 -7.06 -11.00
C LEU A 142 -14.39 -7.66 -10.46
N ASN A 143 -15.53 -7.45 -11.10
CA ASN A 143 -16.83 -7.97 -10.64
C ASN A 143 -16.88 -9.50 -10.52
N ASN A 144 -16.08 -10.22 -11.33
CA ASN A 144 -15.98 -11.67 -11.26
C ASN A 144 -15.05 -12.18 -10.15
N VAL A 145 -14.42 -11.29 -9.38
CA VAL A 145 -13.50 -11.59 -8.29
C VAL A 145 -14.26 -11.67 -6.97
N SER A 146 -14.63 -12.89 -6.58
CA SER A 146 -15.23 -13.15 -5.25
C SER A 146 -14.15 -13.55 -4.26
N VAL A 147 -14.05 -12.80 -3.15
CA VAL A 147 -13.13 -13.12 -2.05
C VAL A 147 -13.64 -14.36 -1.30
N PRO A 148 -12.89 -15.47 -1.26
CA PRO A 148 -13.35 -16.70 -0.60
C PRO A 148 -13.35 -16.54 0.92
N LYS A 149 -14.44 -17.00 1.55
CA LYS A 149 -14.56 -17.04 3.02
C LYS A 149 -13.51 -17.97 3.62
N GLY A 150 -12.88 -17.55 4.71
CA GLY A 150 -11.91 -18.35 5.47
C GLY A 150 -10.48 -18.38 4.89
N LEU A 151 -10.24 -17.91 3.66
CA LEU A 151 -8.87 -17.81 3.12
C LEU A 151 -8.10 -16.65 3.76
N TYR A 152 -8.78 -15.52 3.88
CA TYR A 152 -8.29 -14.31 4.53
C TYR A 152 -8.95 -14.20 5.90
N PRO A 153 -8.17 -14.00 6.99
CA PRO A 153 -8.76 -13.82 8.31
C PRO A 153 -9.66 -12.59 8.35
N GLU A 154 -10.69 -12.66 9.19
CA GLU A 154 -11.52 -11.50 9.50
C GLU A 154 -10.66 -10.40 10.13
N LEU A 155 -10.84 -9.17 9.65
CA LEU A 155 -9.97 -8.07 10.03
C LEU A 155 -10.55 -7.35 11.24
N ASN A 156 -9.93 -7.54 12.40
CA ASN A 156 -10.22 -6.72 13.58
C ASN A 156 -9.55 -5.33 13.42
N PRO A 157 -10.31 -4.22 13.46
CA PRO A 157 -9.75 -2.87 13.29
C PRO A 157 -8.74 -2.45 14.38
N LEU A 158 -8.64 -3.18 15.49
CA LEU A 158 -7.89 -2.80 16.68
C LEU A 158 -6.51 -3.49 16.82
N GLU A 159 -6.19 -4.48 15.99
CA GLU A 159 -4.98 -5.31 16.16
C GLU A 159 -3.72 -4.76 15.45
N THR A 160 -3.80 -3.60 14.79
CA THR A 160 -2.67 -3.01 14.04
C THR A 160 -1.73 -2.14 14.88
N SER A 161 -1.85 -2.15 16.22
CA SER A 161 -1.07 -1.28 17.12
C SER A 161 0.30 -1.85 17.54
N GLY A 162 0.61 -3.11 17.24
CA GLY A 162 1.93 -3.72 17.48
C GLY A 162 2.75 -3.80 16.20
N GLY A 163 3.98 -3.29 16.19
CA GLY A 163 4.86 -3.33 15.03
C GLY A 163 4.95 -4.73 14.41
N HIS A 164 4.64 -4.85 13.12
CA HIS A 164 4.90 -6.03 12.28
C HIS A 164 4.83 -7.38 13.01
N SER A 165 3.67 -7.74 13.55
CA SER A 165 3.36 -9.15 13.79
C SER A 165 1.87 -9.32 13.95
N ALA A 166 1.17 -9.63 12.85
CA ALA A 166 0.06 -10.56 12.96
C ALA A 166 0.67 -11.96 13.15
N THR A 167 1.32 -12.16 14.30
CA THR A 167 1.47 -13.49 14.89
C THR A 167 0.25 -13.65 15.76
N ILE A 168 -0.88 -13.99 15.14
CA ILE A 168 -1.83 -14.79 15.91
C ILE A 168 -1.10 -16.11 16.12
N HIS A 169 -0.94 -16.44 17.39
CA HIS A 169 -0.56 -17.77 17.87
C HIS A 169 -1.31 -18.82 17.03
N CYS A 170 -0.64 -19.38 16.02
CA CYS A 170 -0.90 -20.76 15.70
C CYS A 170 -0.37 -21.54 16.91
N MET A 171 -1.24 -22.32 17.54
CA MET A 171 -0.81 -23.30 18.54
C MET A 171 0.30 -24.19 17.98
#